data_AF-A0A7W3U1E3-F1
#
_entry.id   AF-A0A7W3U1E3-F1
#
_cell.length_a   1.000
_cell.length_b   1.000
_cell.length_c   1.000
_cell.angle_alpha   90.00
_cell.angle_beta   90.00
_cell.angle_gamma   90.00
#
_symmetry.space_group_name_H-M   'P 1'
#
loop_
_entity.id
_entity.type
_entity.pdbx_description
1 polymer ?
#
loop_
_entity_poly.entity_id
_entity_poly.type
_entity_poly.pdbx_seq_one_letter_code
_entity_poly.pdbx_strand_id
1 'polypeptide(L)'
;MTRILFVPVSGGAGSGEVQRCRLLADALVAAHPLLQPHFLLAEGTPALPWPTTTLPASPTRAVTEVVAAIEALRPAVVLFDGNTRVKALDATRRVGAKVVLLSSRPSARDRGFRARRMARLDAHWLVGAELLGAGGWHERVARWRHPRVEVRRFATLFSPPADTGAVQARCGVAPPYVVVCHGGGRHRVGDRDAAGLFGEAASRVAAGGLATVAVGAEGAAPAVSIDALPNAELMALLQGADAALLAGGSLLVQALSLGTPVLALPMQDEQAARVRWLADAGAVRATRDTAPAALAEGLAALARDADARASLRAATARLGLRNGLPDAVDALARLAGA
;
A
#
# COMPACT_ATOMS: atom_id res chain seq x y z
N MET A 1 -2.40 16.79 -24.48
CA MET A 1 -2.47 15.65 -23.55
C MET A 1 -1.09 15.45 -22.94
N THR A 2 -1.02 15.33 -21.61
CA THR A 2 0.25 15.33 -20.88
C THR A 2 0.52 13.93 -20.32
N ARG A 3 1.63 13.31 -20.70
CA ARG A 3 1.93 11.92 -20.32
C ARG A 3 2.66 11.84 -18.99
N ILE A 4 2.25 10.92 -18.13
CA ILE A 4 2.95 10.57 -16.90
C ILE A 4 3.38 9.11 -16.99
N LEU A 5 4.67 8.86 -16.83
CA LEU A 5 5.25 7.53 -16.93
C LEU A 5 5.43 6.92 -15.54
N PHE A 6 4.73 5.82 -15.28
CA PHE A 6 4.85 5.02 -14.07
C PHE A 6 5.84 3.88 -14.29
N VAL A 7 6.84 3.79 -13.41
CA VAL A 7 7.91 2.79 -13.46
C VAL A 7 7.97 2.05 -12.11
N PRO A 8 6.97 1.22 -11.78
CA PRO A 8 7.00 0.42 -10.56
C PRO A 8 8.01 -0.73 -10.67
N VAL A 9 8.67 -1.09 -9.58
CA VAL A 9 9.36 -2.38 -9.52
C VAL A 9 8.33 -3.49 -9.72
N SER A 10 8.37 -4.14 -10.88
CA SER A 10 7.44 -5.20 -11.29
C SER A 10 8.18 -6.52 -11.55
N GLY A 11 7.44 -7.64 -11.52
CA GLY A 11 7.97 -9.01 -11.64
C GLY A 11 8.54 -9.54 -10.31
N GLY A 12 8.15 -10.75 -9.92
CA GLY A 12 8.48 -11.33 -8.60
C GLY A 12 7.66 -10.69 -7.46
N ALA A 13 8.27 -10.39 -6.31
CA ALA A 13 7.63 -9.82 -5.11
C ALA A 13 7.22 -8.32 -5.22
N GLY A 14 7.01 -7.81 -6.44
CA GLY A 14 6.74 -6.38 -6.75
C GLY A 14 5.27 -6.02 -6.95
N SER A 15 4.33 -6.85 -6.50
CA SER A 15 2.89 -6.61 -6.70
C SER A 15 2.38 -5.34 -6.00
N GLY A 16 2.96 -5.00 -4.85
CA GLY A 16 2.56 -3.83 -4.06
C GLY A 16 2.93 -2.50 -4.72
N GLU A 17 4.08 -2.41 -5.39
CA GLU A 17 4.51 -1.24 -6.16
C GLU A 17 3.59 -1.03 -7.38
N VAL A 18 3.26 -2.10 -8.12
CA VAL A 18 2.34 -2.02 -9.27
C VAL A 18 0.95 -1.55 -8.83
N GLN A 19 0.40 -2.14 -7.76
CA GLN A 19 -0.90 -1.76 -7.25
C GLN A 19 -0.94 -0.30 -6.79
N ARG A 20 0.11 0.19 -6.13
CA ARG A 20 0.19 1.59 -5.69
C ARG A 20 0.27 2.57 -6.87
N CYS A 21 1.05 2.27 -7.90
CA CYS A 21 1.07 3.08 -9.12
C CYS A 21 -0.28 3.05 -9.84
N ARG A 22 -0.98 1.90 -9.87
CA ARG A 22 -2.34 1.81 -10.41
C ARG A 22 -3.31 2.71 -9.65
N LEU A 23 -3.32 2.68 -8.31
CA LEU A 23 -4.17 3.55 -7.49
C LEU A 23 -3.94 5.03 -7.79
N LEU A 24 -2.67 5.42 -7.91
CA LEU A 24 -2.29 6.78 -8.31
C LEU A 24 -2.79 7.14 -9.70
N ALA A 25 -2.60 6.27 -10.70
CA ALA A 25 -3.05 6.49 -12.06
C ALA A 25 -4.58 6.61 -12.17
N ASP A 26 -5.32 5.70 -11.52
CA ASP A 26 -6.78 5.69 -11.51
C ASP A 26 -7.33 7.00 -10.91
N ALA A 27 -6.81 7.41 -9.74
CA ALA A 27 -7.24 8.65 -9.09
C ALA A 27 -6.81 9.92 -9.85
N LEU A 28 -5.61 9.88 -10.46
CA LEU A 28 -5.09 10.98 -11.26
C LEU A 28 -5.94 11.25 -12.50
N VAL A 29 -6.34 10.21 -13.23
CA VAL A 29 -7.19 10.37 -14.42
C VAL A 29 -8.60 10.81 -14.04
N ALA A 30 -9.14 10.30 -12.92
CA ALA A 30 -10.44 10.72 -12.41
C ALA A 30 -10.46 12.23 -12.08
N ALA A 31 -9.37 12.76 -11.49
CA ALA A 31 -9.25 14.18 -11.15
C ALA A 31 -8.82 15.06 -12.34
N HIS A 32 -7.97 14.54 -13.23
CA HIS A 32 -7.37 15.29 -14.35
C HIS A 32 -7.38 14.46 -15.65
N PRO A 33 -8.49 14.46 -16.41
CA PRO A 33 -8.67 13.59 -17.60
C PRO A 33 -7.66 13.83 -18.74
N LEU A 34 -7.01 15.01 -18.76
CA LEU A 34 -5.99 15.36 -19.76
C LEU A 34 -4.61 14.73 -19.48
N LEU A 35 -4.41 14.20 -18.26
CA LEU A 35 -3.23 13.45 -17.89
C LEU A 35 -3.38 12.00 -18.33
N GLN A 36 -2.35 11.46 -18.96
CA GLN A 36 -2.39 10.13 -19.57
C GLN A 36 -1.31 9.24 -18.94
N PRO A 37 -1.70 8.28 -18.09
CA PRO A 37 -0.79 7.30 -17.52
C PRO A 37 -0.19 6.40 -18.61
N HIS A 38 1.09 6.09 -18.49
CA HIS A 38 1.76 5.03 -19.24
C HIS A 38 2.61 4.21 -18.27
N PHE A 39 2.61 2.89 -18.39
CA PHE A 39 3.34 2.01 -17.49
C PHE A 39 4.51 1.30 -18.19
N LEU A 40 5.62 1.14 -17.46
CA LEU A 40 6.68 0.20 -17.83
C LEU A 40 6.63 -1.00 -16.90
N LEU A 41 6.22 -2.16 -17.41
CA LEU A 41 6.04 -3.37 -16.60
C LEU A 41 6.89 -4.51 -17.12
N ALA A 42 7.38 -5.34 -16.22
CA ALA A 42 8.06 -6.58 -16.56
C ALA A 42 7.08 -7.58 -17.19
N GLU A 43 7.57 -8.39 -18.11
CA GLU A 43 6.85 -9.55 -18.64
C GLU A 43 6.28 -10.43 -17.52
N GLY A 44 5.07 -10.96 -17.72
CA GLY A 44 4.33 -11.74 -16.73
C GLY A 44 3.65 -10.93 -15.63
N THR A 45 3.76 -9.60 -15.63
CA THR A 45 2.93 -8.75 -14.76
C THR A 45 1.49 -8.71 -15.29
N PRO A 46 0.46 -8.84 -14.43
CA PRO A 46 -0.93 -8.75 -14.87
C PRO A 46 -1.23 -7.46 -15.64
N ALA A 47 -2.08 -7.58 -16.66
CA ALA A 47 -2.47 -6.45 -17.50
C ALA A 47 -3.15 -5.34 -16.67
N LEU A 48 -2.85 -4.10 -17.02
CA LEU A 48 -3.50 -2.90 -16.46
C LEU A 48 -4.43 -2.29 -17.51
N PRO A 49 -5.47 -1.53 -17.11
CA PRO A 49 -6.33 -0.81 -18.05
C PRO A 49 -5.64 0.38 -18.74
N TRP A 50 -4.35 0.61 -18.46
CA TRP A 50 -3.56 1.74 -18.95
C TRP A 50 -2.55 1.31 -20.01
N PRO A 51 -2.19 2.20 -20.95
CA PRO A 51 -1.11 1.96 -21.91
C PRO A 51 0.16 1.46 -21.21
N THR A 52 0.71 0.36 -21.72
CA THR A 52 1.83 -0.34 -21.08
C THR A 52 2.88 -0.72 -22.13
N THR A 53 4.15 -0.47 -21.82
CA THR A 53 5.29 -1.04 -22.53
C THR A 53 5.85 -2.18 -21.70
N THR A 54 5.84 -3.39 -22.27
CA THR A 54 6.41 -4.57 -21.64
C THR A 54 7.94 -4.53 -21.72
N LEU A 55 8.58 -4.85 -20.60
CA LEU A 55 10.02 -4.94 -20.43
C LEU A 55 10.44 -6.41 -20.26
N PRO A 56 11.64 -6.80 -20.73
CA PRO A 56 12.15 -8.17 -20.58
C PRO A 56 12.42 -8.57 -19.12
N ALA A 57 12.52 -7.60 -18.22
CA ALA A 57 12.70 -7.82 -16.79
C ALA A 57 12.14 -6.64 -15.99
N SER A 58 12.17 -6.76 -14.66
CA SER A 58 11.89 -5.64 -13.75
C SER A 58 12.63 -4.36 -14.18
N PRO A 59 12.02 -3.15 -14.09
CA PRO A 59 12.65 -1.91 -14.52
C PRO A 59 14.04 -1.64 -13.92
N THR A 60 14.32 -2.20 -12.73
CA THR A 60 15.63 -2.09 -12.08
C THR A 60 16.75 -2.92 -12.73
N ARG A 61 16.37 -3.89 -13.57
CA ARG A 61 17.23 -4.78 -14.36
C ARG A 61 17.22 -4.42 -15.85
N ALA A 62 16.07 -4.02 -16.40
CA ALA A 62 15.90 -3.60 -17.79
C ALA A 62 16.16 -2.08 -17.97
N VAL A 63 17.34 -1.61 -17.56
CA VAL A 63 17.64 -0.17 -17.49
C VAL A 63 17.73 0.46 -18.87
N THR A 64 18.26 -0.26 -19.84
CA THR A 64 18.44 0.23 -21.22
C THR A 64 17.08 0.48 -21.88
N GLU A 65 16.15 -0.45 -21.69
CA GLU A 65 14.79 -0.40 -22.18
C GLU A 65 13.99 0.70 -21.49
N VAL A 66 14.17 0.89 -20.17
CA VAL A 66 13.59 2.02 -19.45
C VAL A 66 14.09 3.36 -20.01
N VAL A 67 15.39 3.49 -20.27
CA VAL A 67 15.96 4.71 -20.87
C VAL A 67 15.38 4.96 -22.26
N ALA A 68 15.36 3.94 -23.12
CA ALA A 68 14.79 4.04 -24.46
C ALA A 68 13.30 4.43 -24.44
N ALA A 69 12.52 3.86 -23.52
CA ALA A 69 11.11 4.21 -23.36
C ALA A 69 10.92 5.67 -22.90
N ILE A 70 11.75 6.16 -21.97
CA ILE A 70 11.72 7.57 -21.55
C ILE A 70 12.03 8.51 -22.72
N GLU A 71 13.05 8.18 -23.51
CA GLU A 71 13.47 8.97 -24.68
C GLU A 71 12.40 8.98 -25.78
N ALA A 72 11.75 7.85 -26.04
CA ALA A 72 10.69 7.73 -27.03
C ALA A 72 9.39 8.41 -26.59
N LEU A 73 8.96 8.21 -25.33
CA LEU A 73 7.66 8.67 -24.84
C LEU A 73 7.66 10.15 -24.42
N ARG A 74 8.84 10.71 -24.12
CA ARG A 74 9.08 12.08 -23.62
C ARG A 74 7.98 12.55 -22.64
N PRO A 75 7.80 11.86 -21.50
CA PRO A 75 6.75 12.19 -20.55
C PRO A 75 7.00 13.54 -19.87
N ALA A 76 5.98 14.16 -19.28
CA ALA A 76 6.15 15.35 -18.45
C ALA A 76 6.67 15.01 -17.05
N VAL A 77 6.26 13.85 -16.51
CA VAL A 77 6.68 13.34 -15.21
C VAL A 77 6.99 11.84 -15.31
N VAL A 78 8.04 11.39 -14.64
CA VAL A 78 8.33 9.97 -14.42
C VAL A 78 8.29 9.67 -12.92
N LEU A 79 7.42 8.75 -12.52
CA LEU A 79 7.31 8.24 -11.16
C LEU A 79 7.96 6.86 -11.08
N PHE A 80 9.08 6.77 -10.37
CA PHE A 80 9.73 5.50 -10.04
C PHE A 80 9.25 5.01 -8.68
N ASP A 81 8.63 3.83 -8.61
CA ASP A 81 8.18 3.25 -7.34
C ASP A 81 9.11 2.10 -6.90
N GLY A 82 9.70 2.23 -5.72
CA GLY A 82 10.58 1.27 -5.09
C GLY A 82 12.04 1.64 -5.32
N ASN A 83 12.58 1.34 -6.50
CA ASN A 83 13.99 1.60 -6.78
C ASN A 83 14.23 1.91 -8.25
N THR A 84 15.30 2.66 -8.52
CA THR A 84 15.70 3.03 -9.88
C THR A 84 17.21 3.18 -9.99
N ARG A 85 17.72 3.17 -11.22
CA ARG A 85 19.15 3.35 -11.52
C ARG A 85 19.40 4.80 -11.93
N VAL A 86 20.60 5.29 -11.60
CA VAL A 86 21.01 6.67 -11.91
C VAL A 86 20.90 6.98 -13.40
N LYS A 87 21.21 6.01 -14.28
CA LYS A 87 21.05 6.16 -15.74
C LYS A 87 19.61 6.50 -16.16
N ALA A 88 18.60 5.90 -15.54
CA ALA A 88 17.19 6.20 -15.84
C ALA A 88 16.79 7.60 -15.33
N LEU A 89 17.31 8.02 -14.17
CA LEU A 89 17.13 9.38 -13.66
C LEU A 89 17.77 10.42 -14.59
N ASP A 90 18.99 10.15 -15.07
CA ASP A 90 19.69 11.01 -16.03
C ASP A 90 18.92 11.11 -17.36
N ALA A 91 18.40 9.99 -17.88
CA ALA A 91 17.55 10.00 -19.07
C ALA A 91 16.29 10.84 -18.90
N THR A 92 15.63 10.72 -17.74
CA THR A 92 14.43 11.51 -17.42
C THR A 92 14.72 13.01 -17.48
N ARG A 93 15.84 13.44 -16.89
CA ARG A 93 16.25 14.85 -16.92
C ARG A 93 16.64 15.32 -18.32
N ARG A 94 17.30 14.47 -19.12
CA ARG A 94 17.69 14.82 -20.50
C ARG A 94 16.49 15.12 -21.39
N VAL A 95 15.35 14.45 -21.17
CA VAL A 95 14.12 14.74 -21.92
C VAL A 95 13.31 15.92 -21.34
N GLY A 96 13.78 16.53 -20.25
CA GLY A 96 13.12 17.66 -19.58
C GLY A 96 12.00 17.28 -18.62
N ALA A 97 11.82 16.00 -18.33
CA ALA A 97 10.74 15.50 -17.47
C ALA A 97 11.05 15.68 -15.99
N LYS A 98 9.99 15.85 -15.18
CA LYS A 98 10.07 15.85 -13.72
C LYS A 98 10.27 14.45 -13.16
N VAL A 99 11.07 14.34 -12.11
CA VAL A 99 11.47 13.06 -11.52
C VAL A 99 10.87 12.92 -10.12
N VAL A 100 10.00 11.93 -9.95
CA VAL A 100 9.46 11.51 -8.65
C VAL A 100 10.00 10.14 -8.30
N LEU A 101 10.61 10.00 -7.11
CA LEU A 101 10.95 8.71 -6.54
C LEU A 101 10.01 8.42 -5.37
N LEU A 102 9.25 7.32 -5.43
CA LEU A 102 8.41 6.83 -4.34
C LEU A 102 9.12 5.66 -3.64
N SER A 103 9.29 5.73 -2.33
CA SER A 103 9.99 4.73 -1.51
C SER A 103 9.15 4.26 -0.33
N SER A 104 8.75 2.99 -0.33
CA SER A 104 7.97 2.36 0.74
C SER A 104 8.81 1.50 1.69
N ARG A 105 9.93 0.91 1.22
CA ARG A 105 10.81 0.05 2.02
C ARG A 105 12.01 0.82 2.59
N PRO A 106 12.53 0.48 3.79
CA PRO A 106 13.69 1.16 4.39
C PRO A 106 14.89 1.26 3.44
N SER A 107 15.27 0.14 2.80
CA SER A 107 16.41 0.10 1.87
C SER A 107 16.21 0.94 0.60
N ALA A 108 14.96 1.18 0.18
CA ALA A 108 14.63 2.09 -0.92
C ALA A 108 14.79 3.55 -0.49
N ARG A 109 14.30 3.89 0.72
CA ARG A 109 14.39 5.24 1.31
C ARG A 109 15.85 5.67 1.48
N ASP A 110 16.67 4.83 2.09
CA ASP A 110 18.10 5.10 2.30
C ASP A 110 18.84 5.34 0.99
N ARG A 111 18.53 4.55 -0.04
CA ARG A 111 19.11 4.74 -1.37
C ARG A 111 18.62 6.02 -2.03
N GLY A 112 17.35 6.39 -1.85
CA GLY A 112 16.77 7.63 -2.34
C GLY A 112 17.49 8.88 -1.81
N PHE A 113 17.84 8.89 -0.52
CA PHE A 113 18.55 10.02 0.12
C PHE A 113 20.04 10.15 -0.24
N ARG A 114 20.60 9.21 -1.01
CA ARG A 114 21.98 9.34 -1.48
C ARG A 114 22.11 10.58 -2.37
N ALA A 115 23.13 11.40 -2.14
CA ALA A 115 23.35 12.67 -2.87
C ALA A 115 23.30 12.51 -4.39
N ARG A 116 23.85 11.41 -4.93
CA ARG A 116 23.78 11.11 -6.37
C ARG A 116 22.34 11.02 -6.89
N ARG A 117 21.40 10.49 -6.12
CA ARG A 117 19.98 10.45 -6.52
C ARG A 117 19.30 11.78 -6.25
N MET A 118 19.44 12.32 -5.04
CA MET A 118 18.82 13.59 -4.66
C MET A 118 19.13 14.72 -5.64
N ALA A 119 20.36 14.80 -6.17
CA ALA A 119 20.73 15.78 -7.19
C ALA A 119 19.91 15.69 -8.50
N ARG A 120 19.16 14.61 -8.70
CA ARG A 120 18.40 14.30 -9.92
C ARG A 120 16.89 14.27 -9.69
N LEU A 121 16.41 14.35 -8.46
CA LEU A 121 14.99 14.31 -8.14
C LEU A 121 14.39 15.72 -8.19
N ASP A 122 13.11 15.80 -8.55
CA ASP A 122 12.27 16.94 -8.23
C ASP A 122 11.49 16.66 -6.94
N ALA A 123 11.05 15.41 -6.73
CA ALA A 123 10.42 14.99 -5.49
C ALA A 123 10.85 13.59 -5.03
N HIS A 124 10.93 13.40 -3.72
CA HIS A 124 11.14 12.12 -3.05
C HIS A 124 9.97 11.85 -2.10
N TRP A 125 9.14 10.89 -2.44
CA TRP A 125 7.95 10.52 -1.68
C TRP A 125 8.21 9.28 -0.85
N LEU A 126 7.86 9.34 0.43
CA LEU A 126 8.03 8.24 1.36
C LEU A 126 6.65 7.74 1.78
N VAL A 127 6.45 6.42 1.75
CA VAL A 127 5.19 5.80 2.19
C VAL A 127 5.44 4.87 3.36
N GLY A 128 4.78 5.10 4.50
CA GLY A 128 4.84 4.28 5.71
C GLY A 128 4.38 5.05 6.95
N ALA A 129 3.62 4.40 7.84
CA ALA A 129 3.04 5.00 9.04
C ALA A 129 4.11 5.57 9.99
N GLU A 130 5.22 4.84 10.15
CA GLU A 130 6.34 5.19 11.03
C GLU A 130 7.06 6.49 10.64
N LEU A 131 6.74 7.04 9.45
CA LEU A 131 7.39 8.22 8.91
C LEU A 131 6.74 9.53 9.31
N LEU A 132 5.54 9.54 9.89
CA LEU A 132 4.86 10.80 10.25
C LEU A 132 5.62 11.62 11.32
N GLY A 133 6.64 11.03 11.97
CA GLY A 133 7.56 11.73 12.86
C GLY A 133 8.67 12.52 12.13
N ALA A 134 9.50 13.22 12.91
CA ALA A 134 10.64 13.96 12.38
C ALA A 134 11.66 13.03 11.71
N GLY A 135 12.06 13.36 10.48
CA GLY A 135 13.06 12.58 9.73
C GLY A 135 14.38 12.42 10.50
N GLY A 136 15.03 11.28 10.27
CA GLY A 136 16.36 11.00 10.82
C GLY A 136 17.42 12.00 10.36
N TRP A 137 18.58 12.01 11.01
CA TRP A 137 19.66 12.95 10.70
C TRP A 137 20.12 12.86 9.23
N HIS A 138 20.12 11.67 8.65
CA HIS A 138 20.50 11.43 7.26
C HIS A 138 19.57 12.19 6.28
N GLU A 139 18.27 12.19 6.57
CA GLU A 139 17.30 12.95 5.79
C GLU A 139 17.54 14.44 5.96
N ARG A 140 17.75 14.91 7.20
CA ARG A 140 18.00 16.35 7.47
C ARG A 140 19.20 16.85 6.67
N VAL A 141 20.30 16.08 6.64
CA VAL A 141 21.49 16.40 5.85
C VAL A 141 21.20 16.36 4.35
N ALA A 142 20.47 15.35 3.86
CA ALA A 142 20.11 15.26 2.45
C ALA A 142 19.24 16.44 1.99
N ARG A 143 18.26 16.86 2.81
CA ARG A 143 17.39 18.01 2.56
C ARG A 143 18.15 19.33 2.61
N TRP A 144 19.07 19.48 3.55
CA TRP A 144 19.94 20.65 3.61
C TRP A 144 20.83 20.78 2.35
N ARG A 145 21.38 19.67 1.86
CA ARG A 145 22.20 19.66 0.62
C ARG A 145 21.39 19.81 -0.67
N HIS A 146 20.12 19.43 -0.66
CA HIS A 146 19.25 19.42 -1.83
C HIS A 146 17.89 20.09 -1.53
N PRO A 147 17.89 21.41 -1.22
CA PRO A 147 16.69 22.11 -0.75
C PRO A 147 15.58 22.23 -1.80
N ARG A 148 15.91 22.01 -3.08
CA ARG A 148 14.96 22.03 -4.19
C ARG A 148 14.18 20.73 -4.36
N VAL A 149 14.61 19.65 -3.70
CA VAL A 149 13.89 18.35 -3.76
C VAL A 149 12.75 18.39 -2.77
N GLU A 150 11.53 18.25 -3.26
CA GLU A 150 10.37 18.16 -2.41
C GLU A 150 10.31 16.79 -1.73
N VAL A 151 10.37 16.76 -0.39
CA VAL A 151 10.23 15.51 0.37
C VAL A 151 8.83 15.44 0.97
N ARG A 152 8.01 14.50 0.48
CA ARG A 152 6.64 14.25 0.97
C ARG A 152 6.57 12.93 1.71
N ARG A 153 5.71 12.87 2.73
CA ARG A 153 5.47 11.66 3.52
C ARG A 153 4.00 11.34 3.52
N PHE A 154 3.69 10.09 3.27
CA PHE A 154 2.35 9.56 3.30
C PHE A 154 2.34 8.38 4.26
N ALA A 155 1.34 8.31 5.15
CA ALA A 155 1.15 7.12 5.97
C ALA A 155 0.85 5.92 5.07
N THR A 156 -0.09 6.11 4.15
CA THR A 156 -0.54 5.11 3.19
C THR A 156 -1.27 5.79 2.03
N LEU A 157 -1.52 5.03 0.95
CA LEU A 157 -2.29 5.45 -0.22
C LEU A 157 -3.35 4.38 -0.49
N PHE A 158 -4.61 4.79 -0.66
CA PHE A 158 -5.71 3.90 -1.02
C PHE A 158 -6.84 4.68 -1.72
N SER A 159 -7.63 4.01 -2.55
CA SER A 159 -8.84 4.59 -3.12
C SER A 159 -9.84 4.94 -2.03
N PRO A 160 -10.56 6.07 -2.12
CA PRO A 160 -11.68 6.33 -1.23
C PRO A 160 -12.61 5.10 -1.14
N PRO A 161 -13.15 4.79 0.04
CA PRO A 161 -14.11 3.70 0.20
C PRO A 161 -15.27 3.83 -0.80
N ALA A 162 -15.63 2.72 -1.45
CA ALA A 162 -16.88 2.62 -2.19
C ALA A 162 -18.08 2.68 -1.22
N ASP A 163 -19.30 2.65 -1.75
CA ASP A 163 -20.51 2.57 -0.93
C ASP A 163 -20.48 1.31 -0.03
N THR A 164 -20.37 1.54 1.28
CA THR A 164 -20.25 0.47 2.27
C THR A 164 -21.47 -0.45 2.29
N GLY A 165 -22.69 0.09 2.16
CA GLY A 165 -23.92 -0.71 2.20
C GLY A 165 -24.06 -1.60 0.96
N ALA A 166 -23.73 -1.08 -0.23
CA ALA A 166 -23.74 -1.85 -1.46
C ALA A 166 -22.72 -2.99 -1.44
N VAL A 167 -21.51 -2.72 -0.94
CA VAL A 167 -20.46 -3.74 -0.82
C VAL A 167 -20.85 -4.80 0.21
N GLN A 168 -21.37 -4.41 1.37
CA GLN A 168 -21.87 -5.33 2.40
C GLN A 168 -22.97 -6.25 1.87
N ALA A 169 -23.97 -5.69 1.18
CA ALA A 169 -25.07 -6.46 0.60
C ALA A 169 -24.56 -7.48 -0.44
N ARG A 170 -23.65 -7.07 -1.33
CA ARG A 170 -23.05 -7.97 -2.34
C ARG A 170 -22.18 -9.07 -1.69
N CYS A 171 -21.55 -8.76 -0.56
CA CYS A 171 -20.80 -9.72 0.25
C CYS A 171 -21.70 -10.55 1.17
N GLY A 172 -23.02 -10.33 1.19
CA GLY A 172 -23.95 -11.07 2.05
C GLY A 172 -23.69 -10.88 3.55
N VAL A 173 -23.16 -9.72 3.96
CA VAL A 173 -22.78 -9.44 5.34
C VAL A 173 -23.53 -8.21 5.88
N ALA A 174 -23.86 -8.23 7.16
CA ALA A 174 -24.42 -7.08 7.88
C ALA A 174 -23.63 -6.83 9.18
N PRO A 175 -23.53 -5.59 9.66
CA PRO A 175 -22.98 -5.29 10.98
C PRO A 175 -23.74 -6.03 12.10
N PRO A 176 -23.07 -6.50 13.17
CA PRO A 176 -21.62 -6.49 13.36
C PRO A 176 -20.91 -7.61 12.57
N TYR A 177 -19.76 -7.30 11.96
CA TYR A 177 -18.94 -8.29 11.26
C TYR A 177 -17.44 -8.01 11.36
N VAL A 178 -16.64 -9.02 11.07
CA VAL A 178 -15.18 -8.92 11.00
C VAL A 178 -14.64 -9.25 9.62
N VAL A 179 -13.47 -8.70 9.31
CA VAL A 179 -12.74 -8.97 8.07
C VAL A 179 -11.44 -9.69 8.37
N VAL A 180 -11.13 -10.73 7.62
CA VAL A 180 -9.85 -11.45 7.69
C VAL A 180 -9.15 -11.32 6.34
N CYS A 181 -7.95 -10.74 6.32
CA CYS A 181 -7.18 -10.57 5.08
C CYS A 181 -5.68 -10.55 5.35
N HIS A 182 -4.93 -11.47 4.73
CA HIS A 182 -3.46 -11.50 4.85
C HIS A 182 -2.76 -10.48 3.92
N GLY A 183 -3.51 -9.83 3.04
CA GLY A 183 -2.99 -8.89 2.04
C GLY A 183 -2.57 -9.58 0.74
N GLY A 184 -1.88 -8.83 -0.13
CA GLY A 184 -1.38 -9.37 -1.39
C GLY A 184 0.00 -9.99 -1.26
N GLY A 185 0.25 -11.08 -1.99
CA GLY A 185 1.54 -11.78 -2.04
C GLY A 185 1.45 -13.23 -1.55
N ARG A 186 2.29 -14.12 -2.10
CA ARG A 186 2.39 -15.52 -1.65
C ARG A 186 3.30 -15.58 -0.42
N HIS A 187 2.80 -15.13 0.72
CA HIS A 187 3.55 -15.13 1.97
C HIS A 187 3.41 -16.47 2.70
N ARG A 188 4.40 -16.81 3.53
CA ARG A 188 4.38 -17.98 4.42
C ARG A 188 4.63 -17.55 5.85
N VAL A 189 4.05 -18.28 6.79
CA VAL A 189 4.34 -18.16 8.23
C VAL A 189 4.88 -19.49 8.71
N GLY A 190 6.21 -19.55 8.90
CA GLY A 190 6.90 -20.84 9.03
C GLY A 190 6.65 -21.70 7.80
N ASP A 191 6.18 -22.93 8.02
CA ASP A 191 5.88 -23.88 6.95
C ASP A 191 4.47 -23.77 6.39
N ARG A 192 3.62 -22.86 6.89
CA ARG A 192 2.23 -22.71 6.44
C ARG A 192 2.07 -21.57 5.43
N ASP A 193 1.14 -21.77 4.50
CA ASP A 193 0.67 -20.71 3.61
C ASP A 193 -0.18 -19.68 4.37
N ALA A 194 0.00 -18.40 4.03
CA ALA A 194 -0.73 -17.28 4.63
C ALA A 194 -2.25 -17.41 4.49
N ALA A 195 -2.69 -17.72 3.28
CA ALA A 195 -4.10 -17.76 2.94
C ALA A 195 -4.79 -18.90 3.69
N GLY A 196 -4.12 -20.05 3.80
CA GLY A 196 -4.61 -21.17 4.62
C GLY A 196 -4.74 -20.81 6.10
N LEU A 197 -3.71 -20.20 6.71
CA LEU A 197 -3.76 -19.79 8.12
C LEU A 197 -4.91 -18.80 8.40
N PHE A 198 -5.04 -17.77 7.57
CA PHE A 198 -6.07 -16.75 7.72
C PHE A 198 -7.47 -17.32 7.44
N GLY A 199 -7.60 -18.22 6.47
CA GLY A 199 -8.85 -18.93 6.15
C GLY A 199 -9.33 -19.82 7.29
N GLU A 200 -8.43 -20.58 7.93
CA GLU A 200 -8.75 -21.38 9.12
C GLU A 200 -9.19 -20.51 10.30
N ALA A 201 -8.52 -19.37 10.52
CA ALA A 201 -8.93 -18.41 11.55
C ALA A 201 -10.32 -17.83 11.25
N ALA A 202 -10.59 -17.42 10.01
CA ALA A 202 -11.90 -16.93 9.58
C ALA A 202 -13.01 -17.96 9.80
N SER A 203 -12.76 -19.22 9.44
CA SER A 203 -13.70 -20.34 9.63
C SER A 203 -14.09 -20.50 11.09
N ARG A 204 -13.11 -20.43 12.00
CA ARG A 204 -13.32 -20.57 13.45
C ARG A 204 -14.11 -19.39 14.03
N VAL A 205 -13.82 -18.16 13.59
CA VAL A 205 -14.58 -16.99 14.03
C VAL A 205 -16.04 -17.08 13.57
N ALA A 206 -16.26 -17.50 12.33
CA ALA A 206 -17.59 -17.72 11.76
C ALA A 206 -18.37 -18.81 12.51
N ALA A 207 -17.74 -19.94 12.81
CA ALA A 207 -18.33 -21.01 13.62
C ALA A 207 -18.66 -20.56 15.06
N GLY A 208 -17.92 -19.57 15.57
CA GLY A 208 -18.19 -18.90 16.85
C GLY A 208 -19.32 -17.86 16.82
N GLY A 209 -20.08 -17.78 15.72
CA GLY A 209 -21.29 -16.96 15.58
C GLY A 209 -21.06 -15.51 15.15
N LEU A 210 -19.84 -15.13 14.76
CA LEU A 210 -19.55 -13.78 14.24
C LEU A 210 -19.57 -13.79 12.71
N ALA A 211 -20.35 -12.89 12.11
CA ALA A 211 -20.33 -12.69 10.67
C ALA A 211 -18.90 -12.34 10.21
N THR A 212 -18.37 -13.13 9.28
CA THR A 212 -16.94 -13.10 8.94
C THR A 212 -16.76 -13.12 7.43
N VAL A 213 -15.99 -12.16 6.92
CA VAL A 213 -15.59 -12.09 5.51
C VAL A 213 -14.08 -12.34 5.40
N ALA A 214 -13.69 -13.39 4.67
CA ALA A 214 -12.32 -13.70 4.34
C ALA A 214 -11.99 -13.18 2.93
N VAL A 215 -10.99 -12.31 2.80
CA VAL A 215 -10.57 -11.74 1.51
C VAL A 215 -9.17 -12.22 1.16
N GLY A 216 -9.01 -12.86 0.00
CA GLY A 216 -7.76 -13.50 -0.43
C GLY A 216 -7.40 -14.75 0.36
N ALA A 217 -8.34 -15.28 1.14
CA ALA A 217 -8.22 -16.49 1.94
C ALA A 217 -9.51 -17.29 1.84
N GLU A 218 -9.39 -18.61 1.93
CA GLU A 218 -10.53 -19.52 1.83
C GLU A 218 -10.93 -19.98 3.24
N GLY A 219 -12.06 -19.47 3.72
CA GLY A 219 -12.72 -19.93 4.94
C GLY A 219 -13.86 -20.90 4.62
N ALA A 220 -14.07 -21.88 5.50
CA ALA A 220 -15.22 -22.77 5.47
C ALA A 220 -16.49 -22.03 5.92
N ALA A 221 -17.63 -22.46 5.38
CA ALA A 221 -18.94 -21.95 5.80
C ALA A 221 -19.12 -22.06 7.33
N PRO A 222 -19.70 -21.05 7.99
CA PRO A 222 -20.47 -19.94 7.41
C PRO A 222 -19.63 -18.70 7.04
N ALA A 223 -18.31 -18.76 7.01
CA ALA A 223 -17.51 -17.62 6.54
C ALA A 223 -17.76 -17.33 5.06
N VAL A 224 -17.82 -16.05 4.68
CA VAL A 224 -17.91 -15.63 3.28
C VAL A 224 -16.49 -15.46 2.73
N SER A 225 -16.13 -16.28 1.74
CA SER A 225 -14.82 -16.24 1.09
C SER A 225 -14.88 -15.43 -0.20
N ILE A 226 -13.98 -14.47 -0.36
CA ILE A 226 -13.84 -13.63 -1.54
C ILE A 226 -12.38 -13.68 -2.00
N ASP A 227 -12.14 -14.10 -3.25
CA ASP A 227 -10.77 -14.23 -3.77
C ASP A 227 -10.04 -12.88 -3.83
N ALA A 228 -10.67 -11.88 -4.44
CA ALA A 228 -10.10 -10.54 -4.53
C ALA A 228 -11.20 -9.47 -4.61
N LEU A 229 -10.85 -8.27 -4.14
CA LEU A 229 -11.69 -7.07 -4.27
C LEU A 229 -10.89 -5.90 -4.85
N PRO A 230 -11.51 -5.07 -5.71
CA PRO A 230 -11.08 -3.70 -5.95
C PRO A 230 -10.75 -2.98 -4.64
N ASN A 231 -9.71 -2.15 -4.65
CA ASN A 231 -9.23 -1.50 -3.43
C ASN A 231 -10.33 -0.67 -2.74
N ALA A 232 -11.10 0.12 -3.49
CA ALA A 232 -12.20 0.92 -2.95
C ALA A 232 -13.25 0.07 -2.20
N GLU A 233 -13.56 -1.12 -2.70
CA GLU A 233 -14.52 -2.04 -2.06
C GLU A 233 -13.93 -2.71 -0.82
N LEU A 234 -12.64 -3.11 -0.86
CA LEU A 234 -11.95 -3.60 0.34
C LEU A 234 -11.89 -2.53 1.44
N MET A 235 -11.65 -1.26 1.06
CA MET A 235 -11.68 -0.14 2.00
C MET A 235 -13.09 0.05 2.60
N ALA A 236 -14.13 -0.08 1.79
CA ALA A 236 -15.51 -0.01 2.26
C ALA A 236 -15.85 -1.13 3.27
N LEU A 237 -15.43 -2.37 3.00
CA LEU A 237 -15.59 -3.49 3.94
C LEU A 237 -14.86 -3.24 5.25
N LEU A 238 -13.60 -2.78 5.20
CA LEU A 238 -12.81 -2.49 6.39
C LEU A 238 -13.41 -1.34 7.20
N GLN A 239 -13.87 -0.28 6.55
CA GLN A 239 -14.48 0.87 7.22
C GLN A 239 -15.73 0.47 8.00
N GLY A 240 -16.55 -0.44 7.47
CA GLY A 240 -17.76 -0.92 8.12
C GLY A 240 -17.55 -2.06 9.14
N ALA A 241 -16.35 -2.63 9.23
CA ALA A 241 -16.08 -3.77 10.10
C ALA A 241 -15.89 -3.34 11.58
N ASP A 242 -16.32 -4.20 12.51
CA ASP A 242 -16.04 -4.03 13.93
C ASP A 242 -14.58 -4.28 14.25
N ALA A 243 -13.98 -5.31 13.64
CA ALA A 243 -12.57 -5.58 13.77
C ALA A 243 -12.04 -6.30 12.53
N ALA A 244 -10.72 -6.28 12.35
CA ALA A 244 -10.06 -7.05 11.30
C ALA A 244 -8.85 -7.82 11.81
N LEU A 245 -8.59 -8.99 11.22
CA LEU A 245 -7.33 -9.72 11.33
C LEU A 245 -6.50 -9.46 10.07
N LEU A 246 -5.40 -8.73 10.21
CA LEU A 246 -4.57 -8.30 9.10
C LEU A 246 -3.11 -8.66 9.28
N ALA A 247 -2.40 -8.89 8.17
CA ALA A 247 -0.94 -8.91 8.17
C ALA A 247 -0.35 -7.50 8.38
N GLY A 248 0.94 -7.39 8.68
CA GLY A 248 1.60 -6.11 8.95
C GLY A 248 1.99 -5.28 7.71
N GLY A 249 1.36 -5.52 6.56
CA GLY A 249 1.62 -4.83 5.29
C GLY A 249 1.01 -3.42 5.19
N SER A 250 0.88 -2.90 3.97
CA SER A 250 0.23 -1.58 3.74
C SER A 250 -1.25 -1.59 4.11
N LEU A 251 -1.92 -2.73 3.93
CA LEU A 251 -3.35 -2.91 4.25
C LEU A 251 -3.66 -2.60 5.72
N LEU A 252 -2.75 -2.96 6.65
CA LEU A 252 -2.88 -2.59 8.06
C LEU A 252 -3.00 -1.08 8.23
N VAL A 253 -2.11 -0.30 7.62
CA VAL A 253 -2.13 1.16 7.76
C VAL A 253 -3.35 1.77 7.07
N GLN A 254 -3.82 1.16 5.97
CA GLN A 254 -5.07 1.56 5.31
C GLN A 254 -6.28 1.37 6.24
N ALA A 255 -6.43 0.18 6.84
CA ALA A 255 -7.50 -0.11 7.79
C ALA A 255 -7.47 0.82 9.01
N LEU A 256 -6.29 1.06 9.58
CA LEU A 256 -6.13 2.01 10.68
C LEU A 256 -6.51 3.44 10.26
N SER A 257 -6.16 3.88 9.05
CA SER A 257 -6.56 5.20 8.54
C SER A 257 -8.08 5.35 8.36
N LEU A 258 -8.81 4.23 8.24
CA LEU A 258 -10.27 4.17 8.22
C LEU A 258 -10.89 4.05 9.63
N GLY A 259 -10.06 3.94 10.67
CA GLY A 259 -10.50 3.74 12.04
C GLY A 259 -10.95 2.30 12.33
N THR A 260 -10.59 1.32 11.51
CA THR A 260 -10.88 -0.10 11.77
C THR A 260 -9.99 -0.62 12.90
N PRO A 261 -10.53 -1.18 13.99
CA PRO A 261 -9.75 -1.89 15.01
C PRO A 261 -9.11 -3.15 14.43
N VAL A 262 -7.82 -3.39 14.70
CA VAL A 262 -7.09 -4.49 14.08
C VAL A 262 -6.40 -5.39 15.12
N LEU A 263 -6.52 -6.69 14.92
CA LEU A 263 -5.57 -7.71 15.40
C LEU A 263 -4.53 -7.93 14.30
N ALA A 264 -3.26 -7.60 14.56
CA ALA A 264 -2.20 -7.70 13.55
C ALA A 264 -1.27 -8.89 13.81
N LEU A 265 -1.09 -9.71 12.77
CA LEU A 265 -0.12 -10.80 12.72
C LEU A 265 0.97 -10.47 11.68
N PRO A 266 2.17 -10.02 12.08
CA PRO A 266 3.24 -9.73 11.13
C PRO A 266 3.76 -11.04 10.52
N MET A 267 3.90 -11.06 9.20
CA MET A 267 4.32 -12.25 8.44
C MET A 267 5.79 -12.21 8.01
N GLN A 268 6.43 -11.05 8.14
CA GLN A 268 7.81 -10.79 7.69
C GLN A 268 8.48 -9.83 8.69
N ASP A 269 9.80 -9.82 8.78
CA ASP A 269 10.54 -8.96 9.72
C ASP A 269 10.25 -7.47 9.53
N GLU A 270 10.16 -7.01 8.28
CA GLU A 270 9.80 -5.63 7.96
C GLU A 270 8.38 -5.28 8.47
N GLN A 271 7.46 -6.24 8.41
CA GLN A 271 6.11 -6.08 8.96
C GLN A 271 6.14 -6.08 10.50
N ALA A 272 6.96 -6.93 11.11
CA ALA A 272 7.08 -7.04 12.57
C ALA A 272 7.58 -5.73 13.21
N ALA A 273 8.50 -5.02 12.56
CA ALA A 273 8.93 -3.70 13.01
C ALA A 273 7.76 -2.69 13.01
N ARG A 274 6.97 -2.64 11.92
CA ARG A 274 5.81 -1.74 11.82
C ARG A 274 4.72 -2.09 12.83
N VAL A 275 4.39 -3.37 12.97
CA VAL A 275 3.36 -3.84 13.90
C VAL A 275 3.74 -3.52 15.34
N ARG A 276 5.01 -3.70 15.73
CA ARG A 276 5.51 -3.29 17.05
C ARG A 276 5.31 -1.80 17.28
N TRP A 277 5.77 -0.95 16.36
CA TRP A 277 5.62 0.51 16.50
C TRP A 277 4.16 0.94 16.67
N LEU A 278 3.25 0.35 15.89
CA LEU A 278 1.80 0.63 16.01
C LEU A 278 1.23 0.12 17.35
N ALA A 279 1.69 -1.05 17.83
CA ALA A 279 1.22 -1.64 19.08
C ALA A 279 1.72 -0.86 20.31
N ASP A 280 2.98 -0.41 20.29
CA ASP A 280 3.57 0.44 21.32
C ASP A 280 2.83 1.79 21.42
N ALA A 281 2.29 2.29 20.31
CA ALA A 281 1.42 3.46 20.27
C ALA A 281 -0.04 3.18 20.69
N GLY A 282 -0.38 1.92 20.99
CA GLY A 282 -1.75 1.49 21.33
C GLY A 282 -2.73 1.51 20.16
N ALA A 283 -2.26 1.58 18.90
CA ALA A 283 -3.11 1.70 17.72
C ALA A 283 -3.60 0.34 17.18
N VAL A 284 -2.99 -0.76 17.60
CA VAL A 284 -3.30 -2.12 17.14
C VAL A 284 -3.05 -3.13 18.24
N ARG A 285 -3.82 -4.22 18.25
CA ARG A 285 -3.51 -5.40 19.07
C ARG A 285 -2.56 -6.30 18.27
N ALA A 286 -1.30 -6.40 18.66
CA ALA A 286 -0.34 -7.28 18.00
C ALA A 286 -0.41 -8.70 18.56
N THR A 287 -0.24 -9.69 17.70
CA THR A 287 -0.03 -11.09 18.09
C THR A 287 1.12 -11.71 17.30
N ARG A 288 1.79 -12.70 17.90
CA ARG A 288 2.73 -13.60 17.22
C ARG A 288 2.25 -15.04 17.21
N ASP A 289 1.10 -15.30 17.84
CA ASP A 289 0.51 -16.63 17.84
C ASP A 289 -0.01 -16.95 16.44
N THR A 290 0.44 -18.09 15.92
CA THR A 290 0.10 -18.57 14.58
C THR A 290 -0.90 -19.72 14.65
N ALA A 291 -1.39 -20.08 15.83
CA ALA A 291 -2.49 -21.02 15.99
C ALA A 291 -3.79 -20.36 15.51
N PRO A 292 -4.51 -20.97 14.53
CA PRO A 292 -5.79 -20.44 14.07
C PRO A 292 -6.82 -20.25 15.19
N ALA A 293 -6.76 -21.08 16.23
CA ALA A 293 -7.59 -20.96 17.43
C ALA A 293 -7.35 -19.63 18.15
N ALA A 294 -6.09 -19.33 18.48
CA ALA A 294 -5.71 -18.11 19.20
C ALA A 294 -5.99 -16.86 18.36
N LEU A 295 -5.79 -16.92 17.04
CA LEU A 295 -6.15 -15.83 16.14
C LEU A 295 -7.66 -15.58 16.13
N ALA A 296 -8.46 -16.64 16.07
CA ALA A 296 -9.91 -16.54 16.09
C ALA A 296 -10.43 -16.00 17.42
N GLU A 297 -9.93 -16.51 18.54
CA GLU A 297 -10.25 -16.04 19.89
C GLU A 297 -9.87 -14.56 20.07
N GLY A 298 -8.66 -14.18 19.66
CA GLY A 298 -8.18 -12.80 19.75
C GLY A 298 -9.01 -11.83 18.91
N LEU A 299 -9.40 -12.22 17.70
CA LEU A 299 -10.24 -11.41 16.82
C LEU A 299 -11.65 -11.28 17.39
N ALA A 300 -12.24 -12.40 17.83
CA ALA A 300 -13.58 -12.42 18.40
C ALA A 300 -13.66 -11.61 19.72
N ALA A 301 -12.64 -11.70 20.57
CA ALA A 301 -12.53 -10.89 21.77
C ALA A 301 -12.46 -9.40 21.43
N LEU A 302 -11.63 -9.01 20.46
CA LEU A 302 -11.55 -7.61 20.02
C LEU A 302 -12.88 -7.11 19.42
N ALA A 303 -13.55 -7.93 18.63
CA ALA A 303 -14.83 -7.58 18.00
C ALA A 303 -15.98 -7.42 19.00
N ARG A 304 -15.91 -8.06 20.17
CA ARG A 304 -16.93 -7.97 21.23
C ARG A 304 -16.64 -6.87 22.26
N ASP A 305 -15.39 -6.50 22.44
CA ASP A 305 -14.95 -5.51 23.41
C ASP A 305 -15.05 -4.08 22.86
N ALA A 306 -16.14 -3.37 23.17
CA ALA A 306 -16.40 -2.02 22.67
C ALA A 306 -15.37 -1.00 23.17
N ASP A 307 -14.91 -1.14 24.42
CA ASP A 307 -13.96 -0.21 25.04
C ASP A 307 -12.56 -0.36 24.44
N ALA A 308 -12.13 -1.60 24.18
CA ALA A 308 -10.89 -1.84 23.44
C ALA A 308 -10.97 -1.25 22.02
N ARG A 309 -12.09 -1.42 21.31
CA ARG A 309 -12.27 -0.83 19.97
C ARG A 309 -12.20 0.69 20.02
N ALA A 310 -12.89 1.33 20.96
CA ALA A 310 -12.86 2.78 21.14
C ALA A 310 -11.43 3.28 21.46
N SER A 311 -10.72 2.55 22.32
CA SER A 311 -9.33 2.88 22.71
C SER A 311 -8.36 2.81 21.52
N LEU A 312 -8.44 1.74 20.71
CA LEU A 312 -7.63 1.60 19.49
C LEU A 312 -7.93 2.69 18.46
N ARG A 313 -9.21 3.04 18.26
CA ARG A 313 -9.63 4.14 17.38
C ARG A 313 -9.06 5.48 17.85
N ALA A 314 -9.17 5.77 19.15
CA ALA A 314 -8.62 7.00 19.72
C ALA A 314 -7.09 7.07 19.58
N ALA A 315 -6.38 5.96 19.81
CA ALA A 315 -4.93 5.90 19.60
C ALA A 315 -4.53 6.12 18.15
N THR A 316 -5.26 5.50 17.22
CA THR A 316 -5.04 5.67 15.79
C THR A 316 -5.28 7.09 15.32
N ALA A 317 -6.32 7.75 15.84
CA ALA A 317 -6.60 9.16 15.57
C ALA A 317 -5.45 10.07 16.06
N ARG A 318 -4.85 9.79 17.22
CA ARG A 318 -3.69 10.53 17.75
C ARG A 318 -2.44 10.39 16.87
N LEU A 319 -2.27 9.25 16.19
CA LEU A 319 -1.18 9.06 15.22
C LEU A 319 -1.35 9.88 13.93
N GLY A 320 -2.55 10.39 13.66
CA GLY A 320 -2.82 11.20 12.46
C GLY A 320 -2.66 10.41 11.15
N LEU A 321 -2.90 9.09 11.18
CA LEU A 321 -2.85 8.25 9.97
C LEU A 321 -3.96 8.69 9.00
N ARG A 322 -3.58 9.12 7.80
CA ARG A 322 -4.51 9.62 6.78
C ARG A 322 -4.20 9.02 5.42
N ASN A 323 -5.22 8.99 4.57
CA ASN A 323 -5.06 8.65 3.16
C ASN A 323 -4.30 9.76 2.44
N GLY A 324 -3.09 9.47 1.96
CA GLY A 324 -2.27 10.42 1.21
C GLY A 324 -2.57 10.46 -0.29
N LEU A 325 -3.52 9.65 -0.80
CA LEU A 325 -3.77 9.55 -2.24
C LEU A 325 -4.19 10.89 -2.86
N PRO A 326 -5.10 11.69 -2.29
CA PRO A 326 -5.46 13.00 -2.84
C PRO A 326 -4.25 13.94 -2.95
N ASP A 327 -3.48 14.09 -1.86
CA ASP A 327 -2.29 14.94 -1.83
C ASP A 327 -1.22 14.53 -2.85
N ALA A 328 -1.09 13.22 -3.09
CA ALA A 328 -0.18 12.66 -4.08
C ALA A 328 -0.66 12.93 -5.52
N VAL A 329 -1.97 12.82 -5.78
CA VAL A 329 -2.56 13.17 -7.09
C VAL A 329 -2.33 14.64 -7.40
N ASP A 330 -2.64 15.54 -6.47
CA ASP A 330 -2.45 16.99 -6.65
C ASP A 330 -0.97 17.33 -6.89
N ALA A 331 -0.06 16.64 -6.21
CA ALA A 331 1.38 16.85 -6.38
C ALA A 331 1.87 16.35 -7.75
N LEU A 332 1.37 15.22 -8.25
CA LEU A 332 1.66 14.76 -9.61
C LEU A 332 1.12 15.73 -10.66
N ALA A 333 -0.12 16.22 -10.50
CA ALA A 333 -0.74 17.15 -11.43
C ALA A 333 0.06 18.46 -11.53
N ARG A 334 0.44 19.04 -10.38
CA ARG A 334 1.31 20.23 -10.36
C ARG A 334 2.65 20.02 -11.05
N LEU A 335 3.30 18.87 -10.83
CA LEU A 335 4.56 18.56 -11.50
C LEU A 335 4.39 18.37 -13.02
N ALA A 336 3.22 17.93 -13.45
CA ALA A 336 2.87 17.80 -14.86
C ALA A 336 2.41 19.12 -15.51
N GLY A 337 2.26 20.20 -14.72
CA GLY A 337 1.77 21.50 -15.19
C GLY A 337 0.26 21.56 -15.42
N ALA A 338 -0.51 20.75 -14.68
CA ALA A 338 -1.97 20.72 -14.70
C ALA A 338 -2.59 21.30 -13.41
#